data_AF-A0A2M7MZ43-F1
#
_entry.id   AF-A0A2M7MZ43-F1
#
_cell.length_a   1.000
_cell.length_b   1.000
_cell.length_c   1.000
_cell.angle_alpha   90.00
_cell.angle_beta   90.00
_cell.angle_gamma   90.00
#
_symmetry.space_group_name_H-M   'P 1'
#
loop_
_entity.id
_entity.type
_entity.pdbx_description
1 polymer ?
#
loop_
_entity_poly.entity_id
_entity_poly.type
_entity_poly.pdbx_seq_one_letter_code
_entity_poly.pdbx_strand_id
1 'polypeptide(L)'
;MNGMARVVNQPGLGKGFRLAACLGAMALLAIPSMPVVAGVDLPKLEHAKGDKCVDEGGYIRRHHPELLKHHRDETMRKGIRTTKYSLKKCVECHAGSKTGSVAASKEDFCIACHSYAGVKLDCWDCHATKPGKRPSHQAAQPAVPSLMPSNGGSQ
;
A
#
# COMPACT_ATOMS: atom_id res chain seq x y z
N MET A 1 10.28 75.59 -46.63
CA MET A 1 10.37 74.37 -45.80
C MET A 1 9.48 73.30 -46.43
N ASN A 2 10.03 72.36 -47.20
CA ASN A 2 9.31 71.15 -47.62
C ASN A 2 10.33 70.05 -47.91
N GLY A 3 10.09 68.90 -47.27
CA GLY A 3 11.07 67.85 -47.02
C GLY A 3 11.40 66.99 -48.22
N MET A 4 12.69 66.70 -48.35
CA MET A 4 13.30 65.80 -49.33
C MET A 4 13.05 64.35 -48.86
N ALA A 5 12.20 63.61 -49.56
CA ALA A 5 12.03 62.18 -49.33
C ALA A 5 13.28 61.43 -49.81
N ARG A 6 14.07 60.90 -48.87
CA ARG A 6 15.16 59.97 -49.19
C ARG A 6 14.57 58.58 -49.43
N VAL A 7 14.62 58.14 -50.69
CA VAL A 7 14.48 56.73 -51.07
C VAL A 7 15.73 56.00 -50.58
N VAL A 8 15.59 55.10 -49.61
CA VAL A 8 16.66 54.17 -49.19
C VAL A 8 16.45 52.86 -49.94
N ASN A 9 17.47 52.47 -50.70
CA ASN A 9 17.58 51.24 -51.47
C ASN A 9 18.04 50.09 -50.54
N GLN A 10 17.23 49.04 -50.37
CA GLN A 10 17.58 47.86 -49.57
C GLN A 10 18.33 46.83 -50.42
N PRO A 11 19.57 46.44 -50.06
CA PRO A 11 20.31 45.43 -50.81
C PRO A 11 19.78 44.01 -50.56
N GLY A 12 19.87 43.21 -51.62
CA GLY A 12 19.32 41.87 -51.77
C GLY A 12 19.66 40.90 -50.64
N LEU A 13 18.59 40.31 -50.10
CA LEU A 13 18.61 39.17 -49.19
C LEU A 13 19.17 37.95 -49.94
N GLY A 14 20.47 37.71 -49.78
CA GLY A 14 21.21 36.63 -50.41
C GLY A 14 20.61 35.25 -50.11
N LYS A 15 20.50 34.44 -51.16
CA LYS A 15 20.03 33.04 -51.19
C LYS A 15 20.87 32.05 -50.32
N GLY A 16 21.79 32.54 -49.49
CA GLY A 16 22.63 31.74 -48.60
C GLY A 16 21.97 31.34 -47.27
N PHE A 17 20.89 31.99 -46.85
CA PHE A 17 20.25 31.67 -45.57
C PHE A 17 19.24 30.51 -45.62
N ARG A 18 18.94 29.96 -46.81
CA ARG A 18 17.96 28.87 -46.95
C ARG A 18 18.54 27.46 -46.84
N LEU A 19 19.86 27.30 -46.71
CA LEU A 19 20.51 26.00 -46.50
C LEU A 19 20.95 25.74 -45.06
N ALA A 20 21.02 26.77 -44.21
CA ALA A 20 21.31 26.60 -42.78
C ALA A 20 20.05 26.35 -41.91
N ALA A 21 18.86 26.29 -42.51
CA ALA A 21 17.60 26.07 -41.79
C ALA A 21 17.18 24.59 -41.68
N CYS A 22 17.88 23.66 -42.35
CA CYS A 22 17.50 22.24 -42.35
C CYS A 22 18.42 21.34 -41.52
N LEU A 23 19.54 21.83 -40.97
CA LEU A 23 20.46 21.04 -40.14
C LEU A 23 20.49 21.46 -38.65
N GLY A 24 19.72 22.46 -38.24
CA GLY A 24 19.64 22.92 -36.85
C GLY A 24 18.39 22.48 -36.07
N ALA A 25 17.41 21.82 -36.71
CA ALA A 25 16.11 21.53 -36.10
C ALA A 25 15.95 20.09 -35.56
N MET A 26 16.97 19.23 -35.68
CA MET A 26 16.85 17.80 -35.34
C MET A 26 17.58 17.39 -34.05
N ALA A 27 17.93 18.34 -33.18
CA ALA A 27 18.63 18.07 -31.91
C ALA A 27 17.80 18.34 -30.64
N LEU A 28 16.48 18.61 -30.76
CA LEU A 28 15.62 19.01 -29.61
C LEU A 28 14.61 17.94 -29.16
N LEU A 29 14.70 16.70 -29.63
CA LEU A 29 13.74 15.63 -29.30
C LEU A 29 14.29 14.47 -28.45
N ALA A 30 15.51 14.59 -27.93
CA ALA A 30 16.05 13.63 -26.95
C ALA A 30 15.81 14.13 -25.52
N ILE A 31 14.55 14.19 -25.08
CA ILE A 31 14.24 14.35 -23.65
C ILE A 31 14.41 12.96 -23.04
N PRO A 32 15.42 12.70 -22.20
CA PRO A 32 15.49 11.45 -21.47
C PRO A 32 14.25 11.38 -20.57
N SER A 33 13.43 10.34 -20.78
CA SER A 33 12.29 10.05 -19.90
C SER A 33 12.84 9.65 -18.53
N MET A 34 13.00 10.64 -17.65
CA MET A 34 13.28 10.37 -16.25
C MET A 34 12.09 9.56 -15.71
N PRO A 35 12.30 8.41 -15.06
CA PRO A 35 11.22 7.71 -14.40
C PRO A 35 10.68 8.62 -13.30
N VAL A 36 9.46 9.11 -13.46
CA VAL A 36 8.70 9.69 -12.36
C VAL A 36 8.42 8.55 -11.39
N VAL A 37 9.18 8.53 -10.28
CA VAL A 37 8.78 7.78 -9.10
C VAL A 37 7.64 8.58 -8.47
N ALA A 38 6.42 8.25 -8.86
CA ALA A 38 5.23 8.73 -8.17
C ALA A 38 5.23 8.10 -6.77
N GLY A 39 5.67 8.86 -5.76
CA GLY A 39 5.48 8.49 -4.37
C GLY A 39 3.97 8.52 -4.06
N VAL A 40 3.41 7.39 -3.64
CA VAL A 40 2.07 7.37 -3.06
C VAL A 40 2.17 7.91 -1.64
N ASP A 41 1.46 8.98 -1.34
CA ASP A 41 1.33 9.46 0.04
C ASP A 41 0.65 8.37 0.86
N LEU A 42 1.41 7.73 1.75
CA LEU A 42 0.91 6.70 2.65
C LEU A 42 0.36 7.33 3.92
N PRO A 43 -0.69 6.76 4.54
CA PRO A 43 -1.19 7.26 5.80
C PRO A 43 -0.13 7.07 6.89
N LYS A 44 -0.05 8.04 7.80
CA LYS A 44 0.73 7.87 9.03
C LYS A 44 -0.01 6.89 9.94
N LEU A 45 0.54 5.69 10.09
CA LEU A 45 -0.01 4.64 10.94
C LEU A 45 0.80 4.52 12.23
N GLU A 46 0.12 4.24 13.35
CA GLU A 46 0.80 3.87 14.58
C GLU A 46 1.55 2.55 14.38
N HIS A 47 2.77 2.45 14.92
CA HIS A 47 3.56 1.23 14.88
C HIS A 47 2.92 0.15 15.75
N ALA A 48 2.98 -1.09 15.25
CA ALA A 48 2.56 -2.26 16.02
C ALA A 48 3.48 -2.49 17.22
N LYS A 49 2.97 -3.17 18.24
CA LYS A 49 3.76 -3.63 19.38
C LYS A 49 4.68 -4.79 18.97
N GLY A 50 5.96 -4.68 19.31
CA GLY A 50 6.99 -5.71 19.12
C GLY A 50 7.81 -5.56 17.84
N ASP A 51 8.85 -6.39 17.70
CA ASP A 51 9.89 -6.22 16.68
C ASP A 51 9.69 -7.09 15.42
N LYS A 52 8.81 -8.09 15.49
CA LYS A 52 8.55 -9.04 14.39
C LYS A 52 7.17 -8.84 13.80
N CYS A 53 7.14 -8.31 12.58
CA CYS A 53 5.94 -8.26 11.76
C CYS A 53 5.58 -9.65 11.23
N VAL A 54 4.30 -9.85 10.92
CA VAL A 54 3.80 -11.11 10.34
C VAL A 54 4.35 -11.35 8.92
N ASP A 55 4.71 -10.27 8.22
CA ASP A 55 5.29 -10.27 6.88
C ASP A 55 5.85 -8.87 6.54
N GLU A 56 6.43 -8.73 5.36
CA GLU A 56 6.87 -7.45 4.81
C GLU A 56 5.71 -6.46 4.66
N GLY A 57 5.92 -5.20 5.06
CA GLY A 57 4.85 -4.19 5.05
C GLY A 57 4.26 -3.94 3.65
N GLY A 58 5.08 -4.02 2.60
CA GLY A 58 4.62 -3.94 1.21
C GLY A 58 3.78 -5.15 0.78
N TYR A 59 4.10 -6.35 1.28
CA TYR A 59 3.33 -7.56 1.02
C TYR A 59 1.97 -7.50 1.70
N ILE A 60 1.95 -7.13 2.99
CA ILE A 60 0.69 -6.99 3.74
C ILE A 60 -0.21 -5.96 3.07
N ARG A 61 0.26 -4.78 2.69
CA ARG A 61 -0.63 -3.78 2.04
C ARG A 61 -1.32 -4.31 0.78
N ARG A 62 -0.65 -5.16 -0.01
CA ARG A 62 -1.19 -5.70 -1.27
C ARG A 62 -2.10 -6.91 -1.08
N HIS A 63 -1.84 -7.74 -0.07
CA HIS A 63 -2.50 -9.04 0.11
C HIS A 63 -3.36 -9.11 1.39
N HIS A 64 -3.37 -8.06 2.21
CA HIS A 64 -4.10 -8.00 3.48
C HIS A 64 -5.57 -8.44 3.38
N PRO A 65 -6.39 -7.92 2.45
CA PRO A 65 -7.80 -8.30 2.40
C PRO A 65 -8.00 -9.78 2.03
N GLU A 66 -7.20 -10.33 1.11
CA GLU A 66 -7.27 -11.74 0.74
C GLU A 66 -6.85 -12.65 1.89
N LEU A 67 -5.75 -12.31 2.57
CA LEU A 67 -5.24 -13.04 3.72
C LEU A 67 -6.28 -13.08 4.85
N LEU A 68 -6.90 -11.94 5.17
CA LEU A 68 -7.93 -11.87 6.20
C LEU A 68 -9.21 -12.61 5.79
N LYS A 69 -9.66 -12.47 4.54
CA LYS A 69 -10.84 -13.17 4.03
C LYS A 69 -10.65 -14.69 4.09
N HIS A 70 -9.50 -15.17 3.65
CA HIS A 70 -9.15 -16.59 3.70
C HIS A 70 -9.15 -17.09 5.14
N HIS A 71 -8.41 -16.42 6.03
CA HIS A 71 -8.33 -16.81 7.44
C HIS A 71 -9.69 -16.78 8.15
N ARG A 72 -10.55 -15.81 7.80
CA ARG A 72 -11.94 -15.75 8.28
C ARG A 72 -12.73 -16.98 7.85
N ASP A 73 -12.68 -17.33 6.57
CA ASP A 73 -13.44 -18.47 6.05
C ASP A 73 -12.92 -19.80 6.63
N GLU A 74 -11.60 -19.96 6.79
CA GLU A 74 -11.01 -21.09 7.50
C GLU A 74 -11.51 -21.19 8.95
N THR A 75 -11.45 -20.08 9.69
CA THR A 75 -11.83 -20.05 11.11
C THR A 75 -13.32 -20.28 11.30
N MET A 76 -14.16 -19.56 10.56
CA MET A 76 -15.60 -19.49 10.81
C MET A 76 -16.39 -20.58 10.09
N ARG A 77 -15.96 -21.02 8.90
CA ARG A 77 -16.70 -22.00 8.10
C ARG A 77 -16.10 -23.41 8.20
N LYS A 78 -14.79 -23.51 8.39
CA LYS A 78 -14.07 -24.80 8.44
C LYS A 78 -13.59 -25.18 9.85
N GLY A 79 -13.65 -24.25 10.81
CA GLY A 79 -13.16 -24.47 12.16
C GLY A 79 -11.64 -24.52 12.31
N ILE A 80 -10.88 -24.23 11.25
CA ILE A 80 -9.42 -24.27 11.23
C ILE A 80 -8.87 -22.98 11.82
N ARG A 81 -8.07 -23.07 12.89
CA ARG A 81 -7.52 -21.91 13.63
C ARG A 81 -6.01 -21.91 13.57
N THR A 82 -5.45 -21.18 12.61
CA THR A 82 -4.01 -20.97 12.47
C THR A 82 -3.56 -19.70 13.20
N THR A 83 -2.27 -19.58 13.50
CA THR A 83 -1.70 -18.40 14.19
C THR A 83 -1.22 -17.33 13.20
N LYS A 84 -0.75 -17.74 12.02
CA LYS A 84 -0.33 -16.82 10.95
C LYS A 84 -1.55 -16.06 10.41
N TYR A 85 -1.42 -14.74 10.28
CA TYR A 85 -2.50 -13.83 9.85
C TYR A 85 -3.76 -13.88 10.73
N SER A 86 -3.63 -14.31 11.99
CA SER A 86 -4.74 -14.35 12.93
C SER A 86 -5.26 -12.94 13.23
N LEU A 87 -6.56 -12.72 12.99
CA LEU A 87 -7.21 -11.44 13.27
C LEU A 87 -7.05 -11.03 14.74
N LYS A 88 -7.14 -12.00 15.67
CA LYS A 88 -6.91 -11.76 17.11
C LYS A 88 -5.50 -11.23 17.36
N LYS A 89 -4.48 -11.81 16.73
CA LYS A 89 -3.09 -11.38 16.89
C LYS A 89 -2.84 -10.01 16.26
N CYS A 90 -3.48 -9.70 15.14
CA CYS A 90 -3.45 -8.37 14.57
C CYS A 90 -3.99 -7.33 15.56
N VAL A 91 -5.16 -7.57 16.18
CA VAL A 91 -5.74 -6.66 17.18
C VAL A 91 -4.84 -6.51 18.42
N GLU A 92 -4.24 -7.60 18.92
CA GLU A 92 -3.31 -7.57 20.06
C GLU A 92 -2.10 -6.63 19.81
N CYS A 93 -1.52 -6.67 18.62
CA CYS A 93 -0.34 -5.88 18.26
C CYS A 93 -0.67 -4.46 17.80
N HIS A 94 -1.78 -4.26 17.08
CA HIS A 94 -2.12 -2.97 16.46
C HIS A 94 -3.10 -2.11 17.27
N ALA A 95 -3.62 -2.62 18.39
CA ALA A 95 -4.43 -1.80 19.28
C ALA A 95 -3.61 -0.61 19.80
N GLY A 96 -4.07 0.60 19.46
CA GLY A 96 -3.36 1.84 19.68
C GLY A 96 -3.04 2.07 21.15
N SER A 97 -1.90 2.69 21.42
CA SER A 97 -1.42 2.98 22.78
C SER A 97 -2.37 3.88 23.56
N LYS A 98 -3.07 4.79 22.87
CA LYS A 98 -3.99 5.76 23.48
C LYS A 98 -5.37 5.16 23.81
N THR A 99 -5.95 4.43 22.87
CA THR A 99 -7.34 3.95 22.93
C THR A 99 -7.45 2.49 23.40
N GLY A 100 -6.35 1.74 23.30
CA GLY A 100 -6.34 0.29 23.43
C GLY A 100 -7.16 -0.42 22.35
N SER A 101 -7.43 0.25 21.23
CA SER A 101 -8.35 -0.19 20.17
C SER A 101 -7.70 -0.12 18.81
N VAL A 102 -8.18 -0.92 17.86
CA VAL A 102 -7.81 -0.77 16.45
C VAL A 102 -8.76 0.14 15.66
N ALA A 103 -9.88 0.54 16.26
CA ALA A 103 -10.96 1.24 15.55
C ALA A 103 -11.85 2.14 16.43
N ALA A 104 -11.37 2.61 17.58
CA ALA A 104 -12.12 3.54 18.43
C ALA A 104 -11.92 5.01 18.01
N SER A 105 -10.79 5.36 17.40
CA SER A 105 -10.51 6.69 16.86
C SER A 105 -10.04 6.63 15.40
N LYS A 106 -9.99 7.79 14.73
CA LYS A 106 -9.56 7.89 13.32
C LYS A 106 -8.09 7.58 13.14
N GLU A 107 -7.32 7.72 14.21
CA GLU A 107 -5.88 7.51 14.29
C GLU A 107 -5.53 6.05 14.58
N ASP A 108 -6.48 5.26 15.06
CA ASP A 108 -6.25 3.84 15.33
C ASP A 108 -5.97 3.10 14.00
N PHE A 109 -5.04 2.14 14.07
CA PHE A 109 -4.40 1.53 12.90
C PHE A 109 -5.37 1.06 11.80
N CYS A 110 -6.42 0.31 12.15
CA CYS A 110 -7.36 -0.22 11.15
C CYS A 110 -8.16 0.91 10.50
N ILE A 111 -8.70 1.85 11.28
CA ILE A 111 -9.53 2.94 10.74
C ILE A 111 -8.68 3.92 9.93
N ALA A 112 -7.48 4.26 10.36
CA ALA A 112 -6.60 5.14 9.61
C ALA A 112 -6.29 4.58 8.20
N CYS A 113 -5.95 3.29 8.12
CA CYS A 113 -5.68 2.63 6.84
C CYS A 113 -6.95 2.47 5.97
N HIS A 114 -8.07 2.09 6.58
CA HIS A 114 -9.34 1.92 5.87
C HIS A 114 -9.92 3.25 5.37
N SER A 115 -9.75 4.33 6.13
CA SER A 115 -10.11 5.68 5.70
C SER A 115 -9.27 6.11 4.51
N TYR A 116 -7.96 5.84 4.55
CA TYR A 116 -7.07 6.09 3.42
C TYR A 116 -7.44 5.28 2.17
N ALA A 117 -7.78 4.00 2.33
CA ALA A 117 -8.17 3.12 1.24
C ALA A 117 -9.61 3.37 0.73
N GLY A 118 -10.40 4.22 1.39
CA GLY A 118 -11.81 4.43 1.07
C GLY A 118 -12.69 3.20 1.32
N VAL A 119 -12.28 2.31 2.22
CA VAL A 119 -12.97 1.04 2.51
C VAL A 119 -13.70 1.14 3.85
N LYS A 120 -15.00 0.85 3.85
CA LYS A 120 -15.77 0.78 5.10
C LYS A 120 -15.50 -0.55 5.82
N LEU A 121 -15.28 -0.48 7.13
CA LEU A 121 -15.09 -1.64 7.99
C LEU A 121 -16.39 -1.93 8.74
N ASP A 122 -17.01 -3.08 8.47
CA ASP A 122 -18.35 -3.46 8.96
C ASP A 122 -18.31 -4.46 10.11
N CYS A 123 -17.23 -5.23 10.25
CA CYS A 123 -17.07 -6.23 11.31
C CYS A 123 -17.28 -5.68 12.73
N TRP A 124 -16.88 -4.42 12.99
CA TRP A 124 -16.85 -3.86 14.34
C TRP A 124 -18.14 -3.21 14.79
N ASP A 125 -19.17 -3.20 13.95
CA ASP A 125 -20.50 -2.73 14.36
C ASP A 125 -21.09 -3.65 15.45
N CYS A 126 -20.61 -4.90 15.53
CA CYS A 126 -20.97 -5.86 16.59
C CYS A 126 -19.78 -6.55 17.27
N HIS A 127 -18.56 -6.52 16.69
CA HIS A 127 -17.38 -7.15 17.28
C HIS A 127 -16.53 -6.18 18.13
N ALA A 128 -15.80 -6.73 19.12
CA ALA A 128 -14.92 -5.95 19.98
C ALA A 128 -13.65 -5.49 19.26
N THR A 129 -13.37 -4.19 19.29
CA THR A 129 -12.21 -3.53 18.67
C THR A 129 -10.95 -3.53 19.54
N LYS A 130 -11.04 -4.07 20.75
CA LYS A 130 -9.95 -4.13 21.73
C LYS A 130 -9.45 -5.57 21.88
N PRO A 131 -8.18 -5.77 22.26
CA PRO A 131 -7.69 -7.10 22.60
C PRO A 131 -8.57 -7.73 23.68
N GLY A 132 -8.96 -8.99 23.50
CA GLY A 132 -9.68 -9.73 24.53
C GLY A 132 -8.85 -9.80 25.81
N LYS A 133 -9.47 -9.68 26.98
CA LYS A 133 -8.81 -9.99 28.26
C LYS A 133 -8.29 -11.42 28.14
N ARG A 134 -6.96 -11.62 28.19
CA ARG A 134 -6.38 -12.97 28.23
C ARG A 134 -6.92 -13.63 29.51
N PRO A 135 -7.63 -14.77 29.45
CA PRO A 135 -7.54 -15.70 30.56
C PRO A 135 -6.05 -16.06 30.64
N SER A 136 -5.44 -15.85 31.80
CA SER A 136 -4.02 -16.05 32.09
C SER A 136 -3.55 -17.52 31.94
N HIS A 137 -4.27 -18.37 31.20
CA HIS A 137 -4.02 -19.80 31.02
C HIS A 137 -3.80 -20.22 29.55
N GLN A 138 -3.65 -19.27 28.62
CA GLN A 138 -3.26 -19.57 27.23
C GLN A 138 -1.96 -18.85 26.87
N ALA A 139 -0.92 -19.10 27.66
CA ALA A 139 0.44 -19.04 27.14
C ALA A 139 0.70 -20.36 26.42
N ALA A 140 1.09 -20.28 25.15
CA ALA A 140 1.45 -21.40 24.28
C ALA A 140 0.41 -22.54 24.22
N GLN A 141 -0.43 -22.55 23.17
CA GLN A 141 -0.95 -23.86 22.73
C GLN A 141 0.28 -24.66 22.27
N PRO A 142 0.58 -25.84 22.86
CA PRO A 142 1.60 -26.70 22.29
C PRO A 142 1.16 -27.08 20.88
N ALA A 143 2.11 -27.13 19.95
CA ALA A 143 1.88 -27.72 18.65
C ALA A 143 1.35 -29.14 18.88
N VAL A 144 0.08 -29.39 18.54
CA VAL A 144 -0.45 -30.75 18.52
C VAL A 144 0.30 -31.52 17.43
N PRO A 145 1.02 -32.60 17.75
CA PRO A 145 1.58 -33.46 16.73
C PRO A 145 0.41 -34.04 15.94
N SER A 146 0.45 -33.95 14.62
CA SER A 146 -0.46 -34.69 13.74
C SER A 146 -0.16 -36.19 13.89
N LEU A 147 -0.76 -36.83 14.89
CA LEU A 147 -0.94 -38.27 14.94
C LEU A 147 -2.20 -38.60 14.13
N MET A 148 -2.02 -38.64 12.81
CA MET A 148 -2.93 -39.40 11.96
C MET A 148 -2.51 -40.88 12.06
N PRO A 149 -3.40 -41.82 12.45
CA PRO A 149 -3.09 -43.23 12.33
C PRO A 149 -3.14 -43.64 10.86
N SER A 150 -1.98 -44.05 10.36
CA SER A 150 -1.84 -44.83 9.14
C SER A 150 -2.47 -46.21 9.36
N ASN A 151 -3.69 -46.42 8.90
CA ASN A 151 -4.17 -47.76 8.63
C ASN A 151 -3.90 -48.08 7.16
N GLY A 152 -2.80 -48.80 6.93
CA GLY A 152 -2.57 -49.53 5.70
C GLY A 152 -3.48 -50.75 5.62
N GLY A 153 -3.86 -51.11 4.40
CA GLY A 153 -4.62 -52.32 4.11
C GLY A 153 -4.69 -52.54 2.60
N SER A 154 -3.72 -53.27 2.08
CA SER A 154 -3.70 -53.82 0.73
C SER A 154 -4.86 -54.78 0.53
N GLN A 155 -5.66 -54.54 -0.51
CA GLN A 155 -6.23 -55.52 -1.44
C GLN A 155 -6.43 -54.79 -2.78
#